data_AF-A0A7X7XWE9-F1
#
_entry.id   AF-A0A7X7XWE9-F1
#
_cell.length_a   1.000
_cell.length_b   1.000
_cell.length_c   1.000
_cell.angle_alpha   90.00
_cell.angle_beta   90.00
_cell.angle_gamma   90.00
#
_symmetry.space_group_name_H-M   'P 1'
#
loop_
_entity.id
_entity.type
_entity.pdbx_description
1 polymer ?
#
loop_
_entity_poly.entity_id
_entity_poly.type
_entity_poly.pdbx_seq_one_letter_code
_entity_poly.pdbx_strand_id
1 'polypeptide(L)' 'KGQLIVTTHNTMFLESSDINPEYIYTFFVDKDANKELVPIVEFEDRTHPNLNYRNRYLKGMYGGIPFTRDIDFDKLLN' A
#
# COMPACT_ATOMS: atom_id res chain seq x y z
N LYS A 1 15.19 6.64 23.76
CA LYS A 1 14.93 6.05 22.43
C LYS A 1 13.42 6.07 22.20
N GLY A 2 12.97 6.50 21.03
CA GLY A 2 11.55 6.58 20.69
C GLY A 2 11.28 5.91 19.35
N GLN A 3 10.02 5.58 19.11
CA GLN A 3 9.53 5.03 17.85
C GLN A 3 8.43 5.95 17.32
N LEU A 4 8.45 6.21 16.02
CA LEU A 4 7.40 6.93 15.33
C LEU A 4 6.68 5.95 14.40
N ILE A 5 5.38 5.81 14.59
CA ILE A 5 4.50 5.02 13.72
C ILE A 5 3.53 6.00 13.07
N VAL A 6 3.44 5.96 11.74
CA VAL A 6 2.56 6.83 10.96
C VAL A 6 1.75 5.96 10.02
N THR A 7 0.48 6.33 9.83
CA THR A 7 -0.36 5.78 8.77
C THR A 7 -0.61 6.88 7.75
N THR A 8 -0.57 6.55 6.47
CA THR A 8 -0.70 7.55 5.39
C THR A 8 -1.23 6.94 4.12
N HIS A 9 -1.96 7.74 3.33
CA HIS A 9 -2.29 7.44 1.94
C HIS A 9 -1.26 8.04 0.95
N ASN A 10 -0.25 8.78 1.44
CA ASN A 10 0.78 9.35 0.58
C ASN A 10 1.76 8.26 0.11
N THR A 11 1.65 7.89 -1.16
CA THR A 11 2.48 6.85 -1.75
C THR A 11 3.94 7.26 -1.95
N MET A 12 4.30 8.55 -1.85
CA MET A 12 5.68 9.02 -2.01
C MET A 12 6.65 8.40 -1.00
N PHE A 13 6.17 8.00 0.18
CA PHE A 13 7.00 7.34 1.19
C PHE A 13 7.55 5.98 0.73
N LEU A 14 6.90 5.33 -0.24
CA LEU A 14 7.37 4.07 -0.85
C LEU A 14 8.58 4.28 -1.77
N GLU A 15 8.89 5.51 -2.17
CA GLU A 15 10.08 5.84 -2.99
C GLU A 15 11.23 6.38 -2.14
N SER A 16 11.04 6.54 -0.82
CA SER A 16 12.07 7.08 0.07
C SER A 16 13.18 6.07 0.29
N SER A 17 14.42 6.46 0.03
CA SER A 17 15.63 5.70 0.37
C SER A 17 15.94 5.69 1.88
N ASP A 18 15.31 6.60 2.64
CA ASP A 18 15.57 6.76 4.07
C ASP A 18 14.76 5.80 4.95
N ILE A 19 13.78 5.11 4.35
CA ILE A 19 12.90 4.17 5.03
C ILE A 19 13.22 2.75 4.53
N ASN A 20 13.66 1.88 5.45
CA ASN A 20 13.82 0.46 5.11
C ASN A 20 12.43 -0.13 4.77
N PRO A 21 12.26 -0.80 3.61
CA PRO A 21 11.02 -1.48 3.20
C PRO A 21 10.45 -2.45 4.25
N GLU A 22 11.28 -3.05 5.10
CA GLU A 22 10.82 -3.91 6.21
C GLU A 22 9.96 -3.19 7.26
N TYR A 23 10.02 -1.85 7.28
CA TYR A 23 9.20 -1.01 8.17
C TYR A 23 7.93 -0.48 7.48
N ILE A 24 7.65 -0.90 6.25
CA ILE A 24 6.49 -0.48 5.49
C ILE A 24 5.49 -1.63 5.42
N TYR A 25 4.26 -1.33 5.85
CA TYR A 25 3.17 -2.30 5.93
C TYR A 25 1.95 -1.79 5.16
N THR A 26 1.19 -2.72 4.59
CA THR A 26 -0.11 -2.46 3.99
C THR A 26 -1.21 -3.14 4.80
N PHE A 27 -2.39 -2.53 4.79
CA PHE A 27 -3.60 -3.18 5.28
C PHE A 27 -4.21 -4.00 4.16
N PHE A 28 -4.19 -5.32 4.30
CA PHE A 28 -4.94 -6.23 3.47
C PHE A 28 -6.33 -6.46 4.06
N VAL A 29 -7.35 -6.49 3.20
CA VAL A 29 -8.73 -6.80 3.59
C VAL A 29 -9.16 -8.02 2.80
N ASP A 30 -9.48 -9.11 3.49
CA ASP A 30 -9.96 -10.33 2.84
C ASP A 30 -11.43 -10.23 2.41
N LYS A 31 -11.93 -11.29 1.78
CA LYS A 31 -13.33 -11.39 1.32
C LYS A 31 -14.37 -11.33 2.46
N ASP A 32 -13.96 -11.66 3.68
CA ASP A 32 -14.80 -11.69 4.87
C ASP A 32 -14.65 -10.40 5.70
N ALA A 33 -13.99 -9.37 5.13
CA ALA A 33 -13.67 -8.08 5.73
C ALA A 33 -12.71 -8.13 6.93
N ASN A 34 -11.97 -9.23 7.11
CA ASN A 34 -10.89 -9.28 8.08
C ASN A 34 -9.72 -8.43 7.59
N LYS A 35 -9.10 -7.70 8.53
CA LYS A 35 -7.97 -6.83 8.26
C LYS A 35 -6.68 -7.46 8.76
N GLU A 36 -5.69 -7.52 7.91
CA GLU A 36 -4.35 -7.98 8.24
C GLU A 36 -3.32 -6.91 7.89
N LEU A 37 -2.27 -6.81 8.70
CA LEU A 37 -1.15 -5.92 8.46
C LEU A 37 -0.01 -6.75 7.88
N VAL A 38 0.32 -6.53 6.61
CA VAL A 38 1.31 -7.33 5.88
C VAL A 38 2.48 -6.44 5.47
N PRO A 39 3.74 -6.82 5.76
CA PRO A 39 4.90 -6.07 5.32
C PRO A 39 5.08 -6.19 3.80
N ILE A 40 5.47 -5.11 3.13
CA ILE A 40 5.60 -5.11 1.65
C ILE A 40 6.69 -6.07 1.14
N VAL A 41 7.65 -6.42 2.00
CA VAL A 41 8.76 -7.32 1.67
C VAL A 41 8.32 -8.79 1.55
N GLU A 42 7.16 -9.18 2.12
CA GLU A 42 6.63 -10.54 1.94
C GLU A 42 6.20 -10.82 0.50
N PHE A 43 5.97 -9.77 -0.30
CA PHE A 43 5.64 -9.87 -1.72
C PHE A 43 6.89 -9.93 -2.62
N GLU A 44 8.09 -9.90 -2.05
CA GLU A 44 9.35 -9.83 -2.77
C GLU A 44 10.11 -11.16 -2.72
N ASP A 45 9.95 -11.99 -3.76
CA ASP A 45 10.68 -13.27 -3.87
C ASP A 45 12.19 -13.09 -4.10
N ARG A 46 12.60 -11.98 -4.74
CA ARG A 46 14.00 -11.63 -5.04
C ARG A 46 14.14 -10.12 -5.06
N THR A 47 14.79 -9.55 -4.05
CA THR A 47 15.10 -8.12 -3.94
C THR A 47 16.03 -7.68 -5.08
N HIS A 48 15.45 -7.37 -6.23
CA HIS A 48 16.19 -6.68 -7.28
C HIS A 48 16.59 -5.28 -6.76
N PRO A 49 17.85 -4.83 -6.95
CA PRO A 49 18.32 -3.55 -6.42
C PRO A 49 17.53 -2.31 -6.88
N ASN A 50 16.81 -2.41 -8.00
CA ASN A 50 16.06 -1.32 -8.62
C ASN A 50 14.53 -1.50 -8.53
N LEU A 51 14.06 -2.15 -7.46
CA LEU A 51 12.65 -2.39 -7.26
C LEU A 51 11.90 -1.09 -6.94
N ASN A 52 10.94 -0.70 -7.78
CA ASN A 52 10.10 0.46 -7.53
C ASN A 52 8.84 0.06 -6.73
N TYR A 53 8.90 0.21 -5.40
CA TYR A 53 7.82 -0.16 -4.50
C TYR A 53 6.53 0.64 -4.76
N ARG A 54 6.63 1.94 -5.08
CA ARG A 54 5.44 2.76 -5.36
C ARG A 54 4.71 2.30 -6.61
N ASN A 55 5.43 1.99 -7.69
CA ASN A 55 4.84 1.48 -8.92
C ASN A 55 4.14 0.13 -8.69
N ARG A 56 4.74 -0.75 -7.87
CA ARG A 56 4.10 -2.02 -7.47
C ARG A 56 2.85 -1.81 -6.62
N TYR A 57 2.91 -0.89 -5.67
CA TYR A 57 1.74 -0.48 -4.90
C TYR A 57 0.63 0.00 -5.84
N LEU A 58 0.90 0.95 -6.75
CA LEU A 58 -0.10 1.46 -7.69
C LEU A 58 -0.66 0.39 -8.65
N LYS A 59 0.08 -0.69 -8.90
CA LYS A 59 -0.38 -1.86 -9.66
C LYS A 59 -1.19 -2.87 -8.83
N GLY A 60 -1.36 -2.63 -7.53
CA GLY A 60 -2.15 -3.48 -6.62
C GLY A 60 -1.40 -4.67 -6.03
N MET A 61 -0.07 -4.75 -6.19
CA MET A 61 0.72 -5.92 -5.78
C MET A 61 0.66 -6.19 -4.26
N TYR A 62 0.52 -5.14 -3.45
CA TYR A 62 0.54 -5.23 -1.98
C TYR A 62 -0.86 -5.15 -1.35
N GLY A 63 -1.91 -5.17 -2.17
CA GLY A 63 -3.27 -4.86 -1.73
C GLY A 63 -3.42 -3.44 -1.18
N GLY A 64 -4.59 -3.14 -0.61
CA GLY A 64 -4.84 -1.86 0.06
C GLY A 64 -4.77 -0.61 -0.85
N ILE A 65 -4.80 -0.80 -2.18
CA ILE A 65 -4.90 0.31 -3.12
C ILE A 65 -6.31 0.90 -3.11
N PRO A 66 -6.45 2.23 -3.36
CA PRO A 66 -7.75 2.81 -3.58
C PRO A 66 -8.38 2.18 -4.83
N PHE A 67 -9.57 1.59 -4.68
CA PHE A 67 -10.36 1.19 -5.83
C PHE A 67 -10.96 2.45 -6.46
N THR A 68 -10.52 2.79 -7.67
CA THR A 68 -11.22 3.77 -8.51
C THR A 68 -12.48 3.10 -9.02
N ARG A 69 -13.53 3.05 -8.20
CA ARG A 69 -14.88 2.76 -8.69
C ARG A 69 -15.32 3.94 -9.54
N ASP A 70 -15.98 3.63 -10.64
CA ASP A 70 -16.67 4.65 -11.42
C ASP A 70 -17.76 5.26 -10.53
N ILE A 71 -17.65 6.57 -10.29
CA ILE A 71 -18.64 7.30 -9.50
C ILE A 71 -19.71 7.74 -10.48
N ASP A 72 -20.86 7.07 -10.42
CA ASP A 72 -22.05 7.44 -11.18
C ASP A 72 -22.65 8.72 -10.58
N PHE A 73 -22.22 9.87 -11.09
CA PHE A 73 -22.67 11.18 -10.63
C PHE A 73 -24.18 11.39 -10.88
N ASP A 74 -24.76 10.74 -11.90
CA ASP A 74 -26.19 10.85 -12.19
C ASP A 74 -27.03 10.22 -11.08
N LYS A 75 -26.53 9.15 -10.45
CA LYS A 75 -27.16 8.57 -9.24
C LYS A 75 -27.02 9.41 -7.98
N LEU A 76 -26.03 10.30 -7.91
CA LEU A 76 -25.79 11.16 -6.74
C LEU A 76 -26.62 12.45 -6.78
N LEU A 77 -27.11 12.84 -7.97
CA LEU A 77 -27.90 14.06 -8.18
C LEU A 77 -29.43 13.83 -8.10
N ASN A 78 -29.87 12.58 -7.91
CA ASN A 78 -31.26 12.19 -7.68
C ASN A 78 -31.50 11.84 -6.21
#